data_AF-A0A2E9L294-F1
#
_entry.id   AF-A0A2E9L294-F1
#
_cell.length_a   1.000
_cell.length_b   1.000
_cell.length_c   1.000
_cell.angle_alpha   90.00
_cell.angle_beta   90.00
_cell.angle_gamma   90.00
#
_symmetry.space_group_name_H-M   'P 1'
#
loop_
_entity.id
_entity.type
_entity.pdbx_description
1 polymer ?
#
loop_
_entity_poly.entity_id
_entity_poly.type
_entity_poly.pdbx_seq_one_letter_code
_entity_poly.pdbx_strand_id
1 'polypeptide(L)'
;MEYESSLGQSNQDFSLDLRNFPFSRMQHDMYVILDVVRKHHGASFFEKMWASLFGKKDTPHNPRLMCQSLVDACDTKTTQELSAQLSEDPALCQVRSNLVKHLLDQKRLYETPVYREMLFQACLSIYIGGANPRNMQTVGQVYINYLRHIADTMKKSLLSVRSSALQNINVSKISMDDLNKGLEEMEPEDAMSLHELNFALHTLERNKELMAQMLTSITIPVDLSELNKLSPSQNIHSGFIGEGGSGAGAEKETVVIRKVTAVADVMRFIPPLHSLALNIAKRLQTIESAIPQHYLLEARVRTEAFRTLLLRVELKHPHVRAHMLPAYKKMLDAYYKAYKRASKTTPDMKEFPIFSEFAQAAYLSHLHRKSLGLEPPQVGQILKDAKEAVDLAVTLEANPNQRKMQARITEQLPNYGVIL
;
A
#
# COMPACT_ATOMS: atom_id res chain seq x y z
N MET A 1 -11.92 -1.58 -27.16
CA MET A 1 -10.54 -1.15 -27.45
C MET A 1 -10.43 0.35 -27.19
N GLU A 2 -9.28 0.80 -26.69
CA GLU A 2 -8.93 2.14 -26.17
C GLU A 2 -9.38 2.47 -24.73
N TYR A 3 -8.79 1.80 -23.73
CA TYR A 3 -8.76 2.28 -22.32
C TYR A 3 -7.43 1.91 -21.61
N GLU A 4 -6.33 1.77 -22.35
CA GLU A 4 -5.06 1.20 -21.82
C GLU A 4 -3.90 2.19 -21.60
N SER A 5 -4.05 3.49 -21.83
CA SER A 5 -2.90 4.42 -21.76
C SER A 5 -2.82 5.27 -20.47
N SER A 6 -3.94 5.56 -19.80
CA SER A 6 -3.94 6.50 -18.65
C SER A 6 -3.78 5.84 -17.28
N LEU A 7 -3.81 4.50 -17.20
CA LEU A 7 -3.73 3.75 -15.92
C LEU A 7 -2.30 3.64 -15.36
N GLY A 8 -1.29 3.68 -16.23
CA GLY A 8 0.12 3.58 -15.84
C GLY A 8 0.79 4.90 -15.47
N GLN A 9 0.26 6.05 -15.92
CA GLN A 9 0.96 7.35 -15.76
C GLN A 9 0.55 8.14 -14.50
N SER A 10 -0.65 7.93 -13.96
CA SER A 10 -1.16 8.77 -12.84
C SER A 10 -0.72 8.34 -11.42
N ASN A 11 -0.02 7.20 -11.29
CA ASN A 11 0.48 6.69 -10.01
C ASN A 11 2.02 6.63 -9.92
N GLN A 12 2.75 7.19 -10.90
CA GLN A 12 4.23 7.21 -10.93
C GLN A 12 4.87 8.25 -9.98
N ASP A 13 4.19 8.67 -8.92
CA ASP A 13 4.65 9.76 -8.05
C ASP A 13 5.74 9.41 -7.04
N PHE A 14 6.31 8.21 -7.08
CA PHE A 14 7.27 7.79 -6.06
C PHE A 14 8.51 7.08 -6.63
N SER A 15 9.23 7.67 -7.59
CA SER A 15 10.62 7.23 -7.85
C SER A 15 11.55 7.75 -6.74
N LEU A 16 11.44 7.14 -5.57
CA LEU A 16 12.34 7.30 -4.42
C LEU A 16 12.82 5.94 -3.91
N ASP A 17 12.84 4.93 -4.78
CA ASP A 17 13.21 3.57 -4.42
C ASP A 17 14.61 3.53 -3.77
N LEU A 18 14.69 2.84 -2.63
CA LEU A 18 15.97 2.48 -2.02
C LEU A 18 16.44 1.16 -2.62
N ARG A 19 17.73 0.86 -2.54
CA ARG A 19 18.32 -0.38 -3.08
C ARG A 19 17.57 -1.61 -2.57
N ASN A 20 17.24 -1.63 -1.28
CA ASN A 20 16.52 -2.72 -0.63
C ASN A 20 15.00 -2.48 -0.52
N PHE A 21 14.49 -1.30 -0.90
CA PHE A 21 13.06 -0.99 -0.89
C PHE A 21 12.58 -0.47 -2.25
N PRO A 22 12.64 -1.29 -3.32
CA PRO A 22 12.26 -0.89 -4.68
C PRO A 22 10.74 -1.02 -4.91
N PHE A 23 9.92 -0.54 -3.98
CA PHE A 23 8.49 -0.80 -3.97
C PHE A 23 7.74 -0.10 -5.10
N SER A 24 8.22 1.03 -5.59
CA SER A 24 7.59 1.72 -6.71
C SER A 24 7.89 1.03 -8.02
N ARG A 25 9.14 0.63 -8.25
CA ARG A 25 9.50 -0.25 -9.38
C ARG A 25 8.73 -1.58 -9.31
N MET A 26 8.60 -2.16 -8.12
CA MET A 26 7.83 -3.39 -7.91
C MET A 26 6.36 -3.25 -8.35
N GLN A 27 5.70 -2.14 -7.99
CA GLN A 27 4.33 -1.83 -8.41
C GLN A 27 4.21 -1.68 -9.93
N HIS A 28 5.17 -0.99 -10.56
CA HIS A 28 5.21 -0.85 -12.02
C HIS A 28 5.35 -2.22 -12.70
N ASP A 29 6.33 -3.01 -12.29
CA ASP A 29 6.58 -4.36 -12.83
C ASP A 29 5.34 -5.26 -12.70
N MET A 30 4.58 -5.14 -11.59
CA MET A 30 3.34 -5.89 -11.39
C MET A 30 2.28 -5.55 -12.44
N TYR A 31 2.09 -4.29 -12.82
CA TYR A 31 1.16 -3.93 -13.89
C TYR A 31 1.60 -4.48 -15.25
N VAL A 32 2.89 -4.33 -15.58
CA VAL A 32 3.44 -4.84 -16.83
C VAL A 32 3.21 -6.35 -16.94
N ILE A 33 3.48 -7.08 -15.86
CA ILE A 33 3.28 -8.53 -15.81
C ILE A 33 1.81 -8.92 -15.81
N LEU A 34 0.95 -8.15 -15.13
CA LEU A 34 -0.49 -8.41 -15.06
C LEU A 34 -1.14 -8.41 -16.46
N ASP A 35 -0.71 -7.53 -17.35
CA ASP A 35 -1.22 -7.51 -18.73
C ASP A 35 -0.85 -8.78 -19.50
N VAL A 36 0.35 -9.33 -19.26
CA VAL A 36 0.77 -10.62 -19.83
C VAL A 36 -0.07 -11.76 -19.26
N VAL A 37 -0.31 -11.77 -17.95
CA VAL A 37 -1.16 -12.78 -17.29
C VAL A 37 -2.58 -12.76 -17.86
N ARG A 38 -3.18 -11.57 -18.01
CA ARG A 38 -4.54 -11.41 -18.55
C ARG A 38 -4.66 -11.90 -19.99
N LYS A 39 -3.70 -11.55 -20.85
CA LYS A 39 -3.65 -12.03 -22.24
C LYS A 39 -3.56 -13.56 -22.30
N HIS A 40 -2.71 -14.16 -21.49
CA HIS A 40 -2.57 -15.62 -21.43
C HIS A 40 -3.83 -16.30 -20.89
N HIS A 41 -4.42 -15.77 -19.82
CA HIS A 41 -5.61 -16.35 -19.21
C HIS A 41 -6.82 -16.29 -20.15
N GLY A 42 -7.02 -15.15 -20.84
CA GLY A 42 -8.12 -14.94 -21.79
C GLY A 42 -7.98 -15.67 -23.13
N ALA A 43 -6.81 -16.22 -23.46
CA ALA A 43 -6.62 -17.00 -24.69
C ALA A 43 -7.41 -18.33 -24.63
N SER A 44 -8.07 -18.66 -25.73
CA SER A 44 -8.84 -19.90 -25.89
C SER A 44 -7.93 -21.14 -25.86
N PHE A 45 -8.51 -22.30 -25.52
CA PHE A 45 -7.79 -23.57 -25.52
C PHE A 45 -7.15 -23.88 -26.89
N PHE A 46 -7.84 -23.55 -27.99
CA PHE A 46 -7.33 -23.73 -29.34
C PHE A 46 -6.15 -22.78 -29.63
N GLU A 47 -6.20 -21.51 -29.24
CA GLU A 47 -5.08 -20.57 -29.39
C GLU A 47 -3.86 -20.99 -28.56
N LYS A 48 -4.06 -21.46 -27.33
CA LYS A 48 -3.00 -22.00 -26.47
C LYS A 48 -2.34 -23.25 -27.08
N MET A 49 -3.14 -24.13 -27.67
CA MET A 49 -2.65 -25.33 -28.36
C MET A 49 -1.96 -25.01 -29.69
N TRP A 50 -2.49 -24.09 -30.48
CA TRP A 50 -1.91 -23.68 -31.76
C TRP A 50 -0.59 -22.94 -31.58
N ALA A 51 -0.48 -22.11 -30.55
CA ALA A 51 0.78 -21.45 -30.16
C ALA A 51 1.85 -22.46 -29.67
N SER A 52 1.45 -23.56 -29.02
CA SER A 52 2.40 -24.60 -28.58
C SER A 52 2.87 -25.51 -29.72
N LEU A 53 2.03 -25.72 -30.75
CA LEU A 53 2.31 -26.60 -31.89
C LEU A 53 2.97 -25.89 -33.08
N PHE A 54 2.64 -24.62 -33.34
CA PHE A 54 3.05 -23.91 -34.57
C PHE A 54 3.64 -22.51 -34.33
N GLY A 55 3.57 -21.96 -33.11
CA GLY A 55 4.24 -20.72 -32.74
C GLY A 55 5.68 -20.98 -32.27
N LYS A 56 6.60 -20.01 -32.47
CA LYS A 56 7.78 -19.93 -31.60
C LYS A 56 7.24 -19.82 -30.18
N LYS A 57 7.52 -20.77 -29.29
CA LYS A 57 7.00 -20.89 -27.91
C LYS A 57 6.75 -19.53 -27.25
N ASP A 58 5.55 -18.98 -27.44
CA ASP A 58 4.96 -17.95 -26.57
C ASP A 58 4.12 -18.66 -25.50
N THR A 59 4.61 -19.80 -24.98
CA THR A 59 4.47 -20.01 -23.54
C THR A 59 4.89 -18.71 -22.85
N PRO A 60 4.34 -18.34 -21.69
CA PRO A 60 4.94 -17.32 -20.87
C PRO A 60 6.30 -17.86 -20.37
N HIS A 61 7.31 -17.96 -21.24
CA HIS A 61 8.70 -18.26 -20.94
C HIS A 61 9.35 -17.00 -20.33
N ASN A 62 8.55 -16.26 -19.57
CA ASN A 62 8.98 -15.29 -18.63
C ASN A 62 9.23 -16.08 -17.34
N PRO A 63 10.49 -16.32 -16.95
CA PRO A 63 10.81 -17.12 -15.77
C PRO A 63 10.15 -16.59 -14.50
N ARG A 64 9.81 -15.30 -14.46
CA ARG A 64 9.09 -14.67 -13.36
C ARG A 64 7.63 -15.11 -13.27
N LEU A 65 6.94 -15.38 -14.38
CA LEU A 65 5.56 -15.89 -14.36
C LEU A 65 5.48 -17.29 -13.74
N MET A 66 6.50 -18.09 -14.00
CA MET A 66 6.71 -19.45 -13.48
C MET A 66 7.38 -19.48 -12.10
N CYS A 67 7.68 -18.33 -11.49
CA CYS A 67 8.41 -18.25 -10.23
C CYS A 67 9.78 -18.98 -10.25
N GLN A 68 10.46 -19.04 -11.40
CA GLN A 68 11.64 -19.89 -11.60
C GLN A 68 12.75 -19.63 -10.58
N SER A 69 13.05 -18.36 -10.26
CA SER A 69 14.06 -18.04 -9.25
C SER A 69 13.70 -18.53 -7.84
N LEU A 70 12.42 -18.70 -7.52
CA LEU A 70 11.98 -19.30 -6.26
C LEU A 70 12.10 -20.83 -6.30
N VAL A 71 11.83 -21.43 -7.47
CA VAL A 71 12.07 -22.86 -7.72
C VAL A 71 13.54 -23.17 -7.57
N ASP A 72 14.42 -22.43 -8.23
CA ASP A 72 15.88 -22.63 -8.19
C ASP A 72 16.44 -22.45 -6.77
N ALA A 73 15.90 -21.50 -6.00
CA ALA A 73 16.37 -21.23 -4.64
C ALA A 73 16.00 -22.34 -3.63
N CYS A 74 14.86 -23.00 -3.82
CA CYS A 74 14.36 -24.02 -2.90
C CYS A 74 14.65 -25.45 -3.38
N ASP A 75 14.51 -25.68 -4.68
CA ASP A 75 14.69 -26.91 -5.43
C ASP A 75 14.05 -28.15 -4.78
N THR A 76 12.72 -28.09 -4.61
CA THR A 76 11.93 -29.23 -4.15
C THR A 76 10.94 -29.69 -5.21
N LYS A 77 10.54 -30.95 -5.15
CA LYS A 77 9.49 -31.52 -6.02
C LYS A 77 8.22 -30.67 -6.01
N THR A 78 7.81 -30.22 -4.82
CA THR A 78 6.64 -29.35 -4.63
C THR A 78 6.79 -28.01 -5.35
N THR A 79 7.96 -27.36 -5.28
CA THR A 79 8.17 -26.10 -6.01
C THR A 79 8.19 -26.30 -7.53
N GLN A 80 8.71 -27.42 -8.02
CA GLN A 80 8.70 -27.76 -9.45
C GLN A 80 7.26 -28.04 -9.94
N GLU A 81 6.47 -28.79 -9.19
CA GLU A 81 5.06 -29.09 -9.49
C GLU A 81 4.18 -27.82 -9.52
N LEU A 82 4.36 -26.92 -8.55
CA LEU A 82 3.64 -25.65 -8.52
C LEU A 82 4.06 -24.71 -9.66
N SER A 83 5.35 -24.70 -10.02
CA SER A 83 5.84 -23.95 -11.18
C SER A 83 5.28 -24.48 -12.50
N ALA A 84 5.18 -25.81 -12.66
CA ALA A 84 4.55 -26.42 -13.82
C ALA A 84 3.09 -25.96 -13.97
N GLN A 85 2.30 -25.96 -12.88
CA GLN A 85 0.94 -25.42 -12.91
C GLN A 85 0.88 -23.94 -13.30
N LEU A 86 1.83 -23.11 -12.83
CA LEU A 86 1.91 -21.70 -13.22
C LEU A 86 2.35 -21.49 -14.67
N SER A 87 3.08 -22.45 -15.24
CA SER A 87 3.42 -22.44 -16.67
C SER A 87 2.20 -22.72 -17.55
N GLU A 88 1.25 -23.51 -17.06
CA GLU A 88 -0.03 -23.80 -17.72
C GLU A 88 -1.02 -22.65 -17.58
N ASP A 89 -1.15 -22.07 -16.37
CA ASP A 89 -1.94 -20.86 -16.15
C ASP A 89 -1.30 -19.95 -15.08
N PRO A 90 -0.67 -18.82 -15.49
CA PRO A 90 -0.06 -17.89 -14.56
C PRO A 90 -1.09 -17.08 -13.74
N ALA A 91 -2.39 -17.17 -14.03
CA ALA A 91 -3.44 -16.52 -13.26
C ALA A 91 -3.81 -17.27 -11.97
N LEU A 92 -3.25 -18.45 -11.72
CA LEU A 92 -3.55 -19.28 -10.55
C LEU A 92 -3.00 -18.68 -9.25
N CYS A 93 -3.75 -17.72 -8.67
CA CYS A 93 -3.39 -17.00 -7.45
C CYS A 93 -3.06 -17.95 -6.27
N GLN A 94 -3.83 -19.02 -6.11
CA GLN A 94 -3.63 -19.95 -4.99
C GLN A 94 -2.36 -20.79 -5.15
N VAL A 95 -2.02 -21.20 -6.37
CA VAL A 95 -0.77 -21.91 -6.67
C VAL A 95 0.42 -21.01 -6.38
N ARG A 96 0.36 -19.74 -6.81
CA ARG A 96 1.38 -18.73 -6.53
C ARG A 96 1.56 -18.50 -5.02
N SER A 97 0.47 -18.33 -4.28
CA SER A 97 0.51 -18.20 -2.80
C SER A 97 1.07 -19.44 -2.12
N ASN A 98 0.70 -20.64 -2.58
CA ASN A 98 1.22 -21.90 -2.03
C ASN A 98 2.72 -22.05 -2.26
N LEU A 99 3.21 -21.67 -3.44
CA LEU A 99 4.64 -21.71 -3.75
C LEU A 99 5.42 -20.81 -2.79
N VAL A 100 4.98 -19.56 -2.62
CA VAL A 100 5.64 -18.62 -1.70
C VAL A 100 5.56 -19.13 -0.25
N LYS A 101 4.40 -19.64 0.17
CA LYS A 101 4.23 -20.22 1.50
C LYS A 101 5.15 -21.42 1.73
N HIS A 102 5.32 -22.29 0.74
CA HIS A 102 6.22 -23.45 0.83
C HIS A 102 7.66 -23.03 1.11
N LEU A 103 8.15 -21.97 0.44
CA LEU A 103 9.47 -21.40 0.72
C LEU A 103 9.57 -20.84 2.14
N LEU A 104 8.54 -20.13 2.62
CA LEU A 104 8.50 -19.63 3.98
C LEU A 104 8.55 -20.77 5.01
N ASP A 105 7.84 -21.87 4.75
CA ASP A 105 7.73 -23.02 5.65
C ASP A 105 9.03 -23.84 5.72
N GLN A 106 9.94 -23.71 4.73
CA GLN A 106 11.29 -24.31 4.79
C GLN A 106 12.15 -23.72 5.91
N LYS A 107 11.82 -22.53 6.43
CA LYS A 107 12.62 -21.81 7.45
C LYS A 107 14.11 -21.66 7.08
N ARG A 108 14.43 -21.70 5.79
CA ARG A 108 15.78 -21.50 5.25
C ARG A 108 16.09 -20.01 5.18
N LEU A 109 17.36 -19.66 5.40
CA LEU A 109 17.86 -18.32 5.12
C LEU A 109 18.15 -18.20 3.63
N TYR A 110 17.44 -17.31 2.96
CA TYR A 110 17.62 -17.02 1.54
C TYR A 110 18.33 -15.68 1.34
N GLU A 111 18.84 -15.44 0.13
CA GLU A 111 19.40 -14.15 -0.23
C GLU A 111 18.30 -13.10 -0.44
N THR A 112 18.67 -11.82 -0.35
CA THR A 112 17.74 -10.68 -0.52
C THR A 112 16.92 -10.74 -1.81
N PRO A 113 17.48 -11.11 -2.99
CA PRO A 113 16.70 -11.24 -4.22
C PRO A 113 15.58 -12.28 -4.12
N VAL A 114 15.79 -13.38 -3.39
CA VAL A 114 14.78 -14.43 -3.22
C VAL A 114 13.64 -13.93 -2.34
N TYR A 115 13.92 -13.26 -1.22
CA TYR A 115 12.85 -12.64 -0.40
C TYR A 115 12.07 -11.56 -1.18
N ARG A 116 12.78 -10.75 -1.98
CA ARG A 116 12.15 -9.75 -2.84
C ARG A 116 11.22 -10.40 -3.86
N GLU A 117 11.62 -11.51 -4.44
CA GLU A 117 10.80 -12.23 -5.39
C GLU A 117 9.62 -12.94 -4.72
N MET A 118 9.79 -13.50 -3.52
CA MET A 118 8.66 -14.01 -2.73
C MET A 118 7.62 -12.91 -2.50
N LEU A 119 8.06 -11.69 -2.15
CA LEU A 119 7.17 -10.55 -1.95
C LEU A 119 6.47 -10.15 -3.26
N PHE A 120 7.22 -10.09 -4.36
CA PHE A 120 6.67 -9.81 -5.68
C PHE A 120 5.57 -10.81 -6.05
N GLN A 121 5.84 -12.10 -5.92
CA GLN A 121 4.91 -13.17 -6.31
C GLN A 121 3.67 -13.22 -5.40
N ALA A 122 3.85 -13.01 -4.10
CA ALA A 122 2.72 -12.91 -3.18
C ALA A 122 1.82 -11.72 -3.57
N CYS A 123 2.40 -10.54 -3.78
CA CYS A 123 1.63 -9.35 -4.18
C CYS A 123 0.98 -9.51 -5.55
N LEU A 124 1.65 -10.11 -6.54
CA LEU A 124 1.09 -10.37 -7.86
C LEU A 124 -0.20 -11.19 -7.80
N SER A 125 -0.31 -12.15 -6.87
CA SER A 125 -1.56 -12.90 -6.65
C SER A 125 -2.75 -12.01 -6.28
N ILE A 126 -2.50 -10.89 -5.60
CA ILE A 126 -3.51 -9.90 -5.26
C ILE A 126 -3.85 -9.03 -6.48
N TYR A 127 -2.86 -8.59 -7.24
CA TYR A 127 -3.06 -7.81 -8.48
C TYR A 127 -3.87 -8.57 -9.54
N ILE A 128 -3.71 -9.89 -9.62
CA ILE A 128 -4.49 -10.74 -10.51
C ILE A 128 -5.97 -10.77 -10.10
N GLY A 129 -6.26 -10.67 -8.80
CA GLY A 129 -7.61 -10.59 -8.25
C GLY A 129 -7.83 -11.48 -7.03
N GLY A 130 -6.87 -12.31 -6.63
CA GLY A 130 -7.01 -13.27 -5.55
C GLY A 130 -6.88 -12.68 -4.15
N ALA A 131 -7.63 -11.62 -3.82
CA ALA A 131 -7.55 -10.92 -2.54
C ALA A 131 -8.33 -11.61 -1.39
N ASN A 132 -8.16 -12.92 -1.25
CA ASN A 132 -8.77 -13.70 -0.17
C ASN A 132 -7.91 -13.66 1.12
N PRO A 133 -8.46 -14.08 2.28
CA PRO A 133 -7.74 -14.02 3.57
C PRO A 133 -6.37 -14.72 3.54
N ARG A 134 -6.28 -15.89 2.89
CA ARG A 134 -5.05 -16.70 2.84
C ARG A 134 -3.95 -16.02 2.03
N ASN A 135 -4.29 -15.48 0.86
CA ASN A 135 -3.32 -14.78 0.01
C ASN A 135 -2.85 -13.49 0.68
N MET A 136 -3.77 -12.72 1.28
CA MET A 136 -3.42 -11.51 2.03
C MET A 136 -2.52 -11.79 3.24
N GLN A 137 -2.79 -12.86 4.00
CA GLN A 137 -1.91 -13.31 5.08
C GLN A 137 -0.53 -13.71 4.56
N THR A 138 -0.46 -14.40 3.42
CA THR A 138 0.83 -14.77 2.79
C THR A 138 1.62 -13.51 2.43
N VAL A 139 0.97 -12.51 1.82
CA VAL A 139 1.62 -11.23 1.50
C VAL A 139 2.12 -10.53 2.77
N GLY A 140 1.29 -10.44 3.81
CA GLY A 140 1.68 -9.85 5.09
C GLY A 140 2.89 -10.53 5.72
N GLN A 141 2.87 -11.87 5.77
CA GLN A 141 3.96 -12.66 6.33
C GLN A 141 5.27 -12.48 5.56
N VAL A 142 5.21 -12.53 4.23
CA VAL A 142 6.39 -12.34 3.37
C VAL A 142 6.92 -10.93 3.47
N TYR A 143 6.05 -9.92 3.50
CA TYR A 143 6.43 -8.52 3.65
C TYR A 143 7.19 -8.30 4.96
N ILE A 144 6.65 -8.78 6.08
CA ILE A 144 7.30 -8.69 7.39
C ILE A 144 8.64 -9.44 7.38
N ASN A 145 8.71 -10.63 6.79
CA ASN A 145 9.96 -11.40 6.70
C ASN A 145 11.00 -10.71 5.81
N TYR A 146 10.59 -10.06 4.73
CA TYR A 146 11.48 -9.27 3.88
C TYR A 146 12.08 -8.09 4.65
N LEU A 147 11.27 -7.35 5.40
CA LEU A 147 11.74 -6.25 6.24
C LEU A 147 12.73 -6.72 7.32
N ARG A 148 12.42 -7.84 8.00
CA ARG A 148 13.34 -8.45 8.99
C ARG A 148 14.65 -8.88 8.36
N HIS A 149 14.60 -9.55 7.21
CA HIS A 149 15.79 -9.97 6.48
C HIS A 149 16.69 -8.78 6.12
N ILE A 150 16.11 -7.68 5.62
CA ILE A 150 16.88 -6.45 5.34
C ILE A 150 17.48 -5.89 6.62
N ALA A 151 16.69 -5.74 7.69
CA ALA A 151 17.19 -5.23 8.96
C ALA A 151 18.37 -6.07 9.49
N ASP A 152 18.24 -7.39 9.50
CA ASP A 152 19.29 -8.29 9.97
C ASP A 152 20.53 -8.23 9.08
N THR A 153 20.36 -8.18 7.76
CA THR A 153 21.47 -8.11 6.80
C THR A 153 22.23 -6.79 6.94
N MET A 154 21.52 -5.65 6.98
CA MET A 154 22.15 -4.34 7.13
C MET A 154 22.83 -4.19 8.48
N LYS A 155 22.18 -4.67 9.56
CA LYS A 155 22.78 -4.67 10.90
C LYS A 155 24.08 -5.49 10.92
N LYS A 156 24.08 -6.72 10.40
CA LYS A 156 25.29 -7.56 10.32
C LYS A 156 26.40 -6.88 9.51
N SER A 157 26.06 -6.26 8.38
CA SER A 157 27.02 -5.53 7.54
C SER A 157 27.72 -4.41 8.32
N LEU A 158 26.93 -3.50 8.92
CA LEU A 158 27.43 -2.37 9.71
C LEU A 158 28.28 -2.81 10.91
N LEU A 159 27.83 -3.88 11.57
CA LEU A 159 28.53 -4.49 12.68
C LEU A 159 29.87 -5.08 12.26
N SER A 160 29.96 -5.71 11.08
CA SER A 160 31.22 -6.26 10.57
C SER A 160 32.25 -5.16 10.27
N VAL A 161 31.84 -4.06 9.64
CA VAL A 161 32.70 -2.90 9.34
C VAL A 161 33.26 -2.28 10.63
N ARG A 162 32.40 -2.08 11.64
CA ARG A 162 32.86 -1.61 12.94
C ARG A 162 33.72 -2.63 13.68
N SER A 163 33.45 -3.93 13.53
CA SER A 163 34.29 -4.98 14.10
C SER A 163 35.73 -4.90 13.60
N SER A 164 35.90 -4.70 12.29
CA SER A 164 37.24 -4.57 11.69
C SER A 164 37.97 -3.33 12.20
N ALA A 165 37.23 -2.24 12.46
CA ALA A 165 37.80 -1.02 13.04
C ALA A 165 38.13 -1.16 14.53
N LEU A 166 37.36 -1.96 15.29
CA LEU A 166 37.41 -2.00 16.76
C LEU A 166 38.24 -3.17 17.35
N GLN A 167 38.99 -3.93 16.55
CA GLN A 167 39.89 -5.04 16.95
C GLN A 167 39.55 -5.69 18.32
N ASN A 168 38.69 -6.72 18.30
CA ASN A 168 38.30 -7.58 19.45
C ASN A 168 37.15 -7.11 20.38
N ILE A 169 36.32 -6.13 19.98
CA ILE A 169 35.07 -5.84 20.72
C ILE A 169 33.96 -6.82 20.31
N ASN A 170 33.19 -7.34 21.28
CA ASN A 170 32.05 -8.21 21.02
C ASN A 170 30.88 -7.41 20.41
N VAL A 171 30.83 -7.44 19.08
CA VAL A 171 29.96 -6.64 18.22
C VAL A 171 28.47 -6.88 18.43
N SER A 172 28.09 -8.03 19.02
CA SER A 172 26.70 -8.34 19.37
C SER A 172 26.11 -7.42 20.46
N LYS A 173 26.95 -6.70 21.21
CA LYS A 173 26.53 -5.77 22.27
C LYS A 173 26.38 -4.32 21.80
N ILE A 174 26.70 -4.00 20.54
CA ILE A 174 26.58 -2.64 20.01
C ILE A 174 25.08 -2.31 19.84
N SER A 175 24.64 -1.28 20.56
CA SER A 175 23.25 -0.81 20.51
C SER A 175 22.95 -0.07 19.21
N MET A 176 21.67 0.09 18.87
CA MET A 176 21.27 0.96 17.75
C MET A 176 21.70 2.42 17.98
N ASP A 177 21.70 2.88 19.23
CA ASP A 177 22.15 4.23 19.57
C ASP A 177 23.64 4.40 19.28
N ASP A 178 24.44 3.37 19.56
CA ASP A 178 25.85 3.38 19.22
C ASP A 178 26.06 3.32 17.71
N LEU A 179 25.26 2.55 16.97
CA LEU A 179 25.29 2.54 15.49
C LEU A 179 24.91 3.90 14.89
N ASN A 180 24.00 4.64 15.51
CA ASN A 180 23.58 5.97 15.07
C ASN A 180 24.58 7.08 15.42
N LYS A 181 25.47 6.89 16.40
CA LYS A 181 26.58 7.82 16.69
C LYS A 181 27.58 7.82 15.54
N GLY A 182 27.94 9.02 15.06
CA GLY A 182 28.94 9.21 14.00
C GLY A 182 28.40 9.07 12.57
N LEU A 183 27.07 9.12 12.35
CA LEU A 183 26.47 8.99 11.01
C LEU A 183 27.05 9.97 9.97
N GLU A 184 27.47 11.16 10.42
CA GLU A 184 28.07 12.21 9.57
C GLU A 184 29.54 11.91 9.22
N GLU A 185 30.19 11.01 9.94
CA GLU A 185 31.58 10.58 9.75
C GLU A 185 31.68 9.21 9.06
N MET A 186 30.54 8.54 8.80
CA MET A 186 30.49 7.24 8.14
C MET A 186 30.69 7.37 6.64
N GLU A 187 31.32 6.35 6.05
CA GLU A 187 31.39 6.21 4.59
C GLU A 187 29.98 6.22 3.99
N PRO A 188 29.79 6.82 2.80
CA PRO A 188 28.45 6.99 2.21
C PRO A 188 27.64 5.69 2.09
N GLU A 189 28.30 4.57 1.82
CA GLU A 189 27.64 3.25 1.70
C GLU A 189 27.16 2.71 3.06
N ASP A 190 27.94 2.90 4.12
CA ASP A 190 27.56 2.51 5.48
C ASP A 190 26.46 3.44 6.01
N ALA A 191 26.57 4.74 5.73
CA ALA A 191 25.50 5.69 6.05
C ALA A 191 24.19 5.25 5.37
N MET A 192 24.21 4.90 4.08
CA MET A 192 23.04 4.39 3.37
C MET A 192 22.49 3.09 3.98
N SER A 193 23.37 2.15 4.34
CA SER A 193 22.99 0.90 5.00
C SER A 193 22.30 1.13 6.35
N LEU A 194 22.76 2.13 7.11
CA LEU A 194 22.15 2.54 8.37
C LEU A 194 20.77 3.21 8.16
N HIS A 195 20.62 4.01 7.10
CA HIS A 195 19.31 4.55 6.71
C HIS A 195 18.33 3.43 6.36
N GLU A 196 18.75 2.45 5.57
CA GLU A 196 17.93 1.29 5.20
C GLU A 196 17.56 0.42 6.41
N LEU A 197 18.48 0.23 7.36
CA LEU A 197 18.23 -0.44 8.63
C LEU A 197 17.16 0.29 9.46
N ASN A 198 17.35 1.59 9.70
CA ASN A 198 16.40 2.40 10.47
C ASN A 198 15.02 2.42 9.80
N PHE A 199 14.99 2.55 8.47
CA PHE A 199 13.75 2.48 7.70
C PHE A 199 13.05 1.12 7.87
N ALA A 200 13.78 0.00 7.81
CA ALA A 200 13.24 -1.34 8.03
C ALA A 200 12.62 -1.49 9.44
N LEU A 201 13.35 -1.06 10.47
CA LEU A 201 12.93 -1.19 11.87
C LEU A 201 11.69 -0.34 12.18
N HIS A 202 11.67 0.92 11.75
CA HIS A 202 10.49 1.77 11.90
C HIS A 202 9.28 1.23 11.14
N THR A 203 9.50 0.67 9.95
CA THR A 203 8.42 0.06 9.17
C THR A 203 7.89 -1.20 9.85
N LEU A 204 8.76 -2.04 10.44
CA LEU A 204 8.35 -3.19 11.24
C LEU A 204 7.54 -2.79 12.47
N GLU A 205 7.99 -1.78 13.21
CA GLU A 205 7.30 -1.25 14.40
C GLU A 205 5.87 -0.82 14.06
N ARG A 206 5.72 -0.04 12.99
CA ARG A 206 4.42 0.44 12.52
C ARG A 206 3.49 -0.69 12.04
N ASN A 207 4.06 -1.80 11.60
CA ASN A 207 3.32 -2.95 11.06
C ASN A 207 3.20 -4.11 12.05
N LYS A 208 3.48 -3.91 13.34
CA LYS A 208 3.37 -4.96 14.38
C LYS A 208 2.00 -5.62 14.43
N GLU A 209 0.93 -4.85 14.22
CA GLU A 209 -0.44 -5.34 14.25
C GLU A 209 -0.99 -5.75 12.89
N LEU A 210 -0.20 -5.66 11.81
CA LEU A 210 -0.67 -5.91 10.44
C LEU A 210 -1.36 -7.27 10.30
N MET A 211 -0.76 -8.31 10.86
CA MET A 211 -1.33 -9.67 10.81
C MET A 211 -2.64 -9.78 11.59
N ALA A 212 -2.74 -9.11 12.73
CA ALA A 212 -3.98 -9.07 13.51
C ALA A 212 -5.09 -8.32 12.75
N GLN A 213 -4.75 -7.17 12.15
CA GLN A 213 -5.66 -6.36 11.34
C GLN A 213 -6.15 -7.12 10.09
N MET A 214 -5.28 -7.92 9.44
CA MET A 214 -5.68 -8.80 8.33
C MET A 214 -6.73 -9.82 8.74
N LEU A 215 -6.51 -10.48 9.88
CA LEU A 215 -7.42 -11.52 10.39
C LEU A 215 -8.79 -10.97 10.78
N THR A 216 -8.84 -9.75 11.32
CA THR A 216 -10.09 -9.11 11.74
C THR A 216 -10.84 -8.45 10.59
N SER A 217 -10.12 -7.87 9.62
CA SER A 217 -10.72 -7.07 8.54
C SER A 217 -11.10 -7.89 7.31
N ILE A 218 -10.38 -8.99 7.03
CA ILE A 218 -10.56 -9.81 5.83
C ILE A 218 -11.14 -11.16 6.24
N THR A 219 -12.44 -11.18 6.52
CA THR A 219 -13.17 -12.38 6.98
C THR A 219 -13.84 -13.16 5.84
N ILE A 220 -14.00 -12.54 4.67
CA ILE A 220 -14.68 -13.14 3.51
C ILE A 220 -13.77 -13.05 2.28
N PRO A 221 -13.63 -14.13 1.48
CA PRO A 221 -12.91 -14.09 0.21
C PRO A 221 -13.43 -13.00 -0.73
N VAL A 222 -12.51 -12.33 -1.41
CA VAL A 222 -12.79 -11.27 -2.38
C VAL A 222 -12.06 -11.61 -3.68
N ASP A 223 -12.81 -11.69 -4.77
CA ASP A 223 -12.25 -11.60 -6.11
C ASP A 223 -12.39 -10.15 -6.58
N LEU A 224 -11.27 -9.45 -6.75
CA LEU A 224 -11.27 -8.05 -7.20
C LEU A 224 -11.85 -7.89 -8.61
N SER A 225 -11.94 -8.96 -9.40
CA SER A 225 -12.62 -8.95 -10.69
C SER A 225 -14.12 -8.63 -10.57
N GLU A 226 -14.74 -8.93 -9.42
CA GLU A 226 -16.15 -8.62 -9.14
C GLU A 226 -16.42 -7.11 -9.17
N LEU A 227 -15.45 -6.30 -8.74
CA LEU A 227 -15.54 -4.83 -8.78
C LEU A 227 -15.66 -4.29 -10.22
N ASN A 228 -15.07 -4.98 -11.19
CA ASN A 228 -15.16 -4.58 -12.60
C ASN A 228 -16.52 -4.86 -13.20
N LYS A 229 -17.29 -5.80 -12.62
CA LYS A 229 -18.64 -6.16 -13.08
C LYS A 229 -19.70 -5.15 -12.61
N LEU A 230 -19.39 -4.31 -11.62
CA LEU A 230 -20.28 -3.24 -11.16
C LEU A 230 -20.33 -2.11 -12.20
N SER A 231 -21.50 -1.82 -12.76
CA SER A 231 -21.66 -0.74 -13.75
C SER A 231 -21.92 0.61 -13.07
N PRO A 232 -21.32 1.73 -13.53
CA PRO A 232 -21.62 3.08 -13.00
C PRO A 232 -23.08 3.52 -13.19
N SER A 233 -23.88 2.79 -13.98
CA SER A 233 -25.11 3.25 -14.61
C SER A 233 -26.41 2.55 -14.17
N GLN A 234 -26.41 1.72 -13.11
CA GLN A 234 -27.68 1.18 -12.58
C GLN A 234 -28.55 2.23 -11.84
N ASN A 235 -28.06 3.46 -11.66
CA ASN A 235 -28.78 4.53 -10.96
C ASN A 235 -29.58 5.51 -11.86
N ILE A 236 -29.84 5.22 -13.14
CA ILE A 236 -30.56 6.20 -14.02
C ILE A 236 -31.90 5.67 -14.61
N HIS A 237 -32.27 4.41 -14.47
CA HIS A 237 -33.63 3.96 -14.84
C HIS A 237 -34.24 2.96 -13.86
N SER A 238 -34.60 3.43 -12.66
CA SER A 238 -35.64 2.81 -11.85
C SER A 238 -36.93 3.62 -12.01
N GLY A 239 -37.51 3.56 -13.20
CA GLY A 239 -38.82 4.14 -13.50
C GLY A 239 -39.60 3.16 -14.39
N PHE A 240 -40.64 2.57 -13.79
CA PHE A 240 -41.77 1.89 -14.44
C PHE A 240 -41.51 0.54 -15.17
N ILE A 241 -41.85 -0.56 -14.50
CA ILE A 241 -42.93 -1.53 -14.83
C ILE A 241 -42.69 -2.82 -14.02
N GLY A 242 -43.71 -3.21 -13.22
CA GLY A 242 -44.13 -4.60 -12.97
C GLY A 242 -43.15 -5.62 -12.35
N GLU A 243 -43.57 -6.17 -11.21
CA GLU A 243 -43.14 -7.47 -10.64
C GLU A 243 -41.76 -7.57 -9.96
N GLY A 244 -41.77 -7.35 -8.65
CA GLY A 244 -41.22 -8.27 -7.66
C GLY A 244 -39.81 -8.83 -7.87
N GLY A 245 -38.78 -8.01 -7.67
CA GLY A 245 -37.40 -8.52 -7.64
C GLY A 245 -36.27 -7.53 -7.30
N SER A 246 -36.55 -6.34 -6.74
CA SER A 246 -35.56 -5.26 -6.70
C SER A 246 -34.63 -5.20 -5.47
N GLY A 247 -34.64 -6.20 -4.57
CA GLY A 247 -33.82 -6.19 -3.34
C GLY A 247 -32.46 -6.90 -3.47
N ALA A 248 -32.40 -8.01 -4.23
CA ALA A 248 -31.25 -8.92 -4.20
C ALA A 248 -30.02 -8.41 -5.00
N GLY A 249 -30.21 -7.47 -5.92
CA GLY A 249 -29.12 -6.87 -6.72
C GLY A 249 -28.30 -5.87 -5.91
N ALA A 250 -28.95 -4.85 -5.36
CA ALA A 250 -28.32 -3.79 -4.57
C ALA A 250 -27.62 -4.32 -3.30
N GLU A 251 -28.18 -5.35 -2.67
CA GLU A 251 -27.56 -6.01 -1.51
C GLU A 251 -26.24 -6.71 -1.89
N LYS A 252 -26.19 -7.38 -3.05
CA LYS A 252 -24.97 -8.00 -3.57
C LYS A 252 -23.89 -6.96 -3.89
N GLU A 253 -24.25 -5.85 -4.52
CA GLU A 253 -23.31 -4.76 -4.82
C GLU A 253 -22.74 -4.14 -3.55
N THR A 254 -23.59 -3.87 -2.56
CA THR A 254 -23.18 -3.34 -1.25
C THR A 254 -22.20 -4.28 -0.54
N VAL A 255 -22.44 -5.59 -0.62
CA VAL A 255 -21.54 -6.61 -0.05
C VAL A 255 -20.19 -6.60 -0.75
N VAL A 256 -20.15 -6.54 -2.09
CA VAL A 256 -18.90 -6.47 -2.87
C VAL A 256 -18.12 -5.20 -2.51
N ILE A 257 -18.77 -4.03 -2.45
CA ILE A 257 -18.14 -2.76 -2.08
C ILE A 257 -17.52 -2.83 -0.68
N ARG A 258 -18.24 -3.36 0.32
CA ARG A 258 -17.73 -3.49 1.70
C ARG A 258 -16.50 -4.40 1.76
N LYS A 259 -16.57 -5.56 1.10
CA LYS A 259 -15.46 -6.53 1.02
C LYS A 259 -14.20 -5.92 0.40
N VAL A 260 -14.35 -5.30 -0.77
CA VAL A 260 -13.26 -4.68 -1.52
C VAL A 260 -12.66 -3.51 -0.73
N THR A 261 -13.50 -2.71 -0.05
CA THR A 261 -13.06 -1.62 0.82
C THR A 261 -12.22 -2.13 1.99
N ALA A 262 -12.66 -3.19 2.67
CA ALA A 262 -11.94 -3.78 3.79
C ALA A 262 -10.56 -4.33 3.37
N VAL A 263 -10.50 -5.00 2.21
CA VAL A 263 -9.23 -5.46 1.64
C VAL A 263 -8.32 -4.28 1.32
N ALA A 264 -8.81 -3.25 0.63
CA ALA A 264 -8.02 -2.08 0.26
C ALA A 264 -7.52 -1.29 1.49
N ASP A 265 -8.29 -1.23 2.57
CA ASP A 265 -7.89 -0.60 3.83
C ASP A 265 -6.75 -1.35 4.52
N VAL A 266 -6.57 -2.65 4.25
CA VAL A 266 -5.38 -3.40 4.69
C VAL A 266 -4.21 -3.22 3.73
N MET A 267 -4.46 -3.16 2.42
CA MET A 267 -3.42 -2.97 1.39
C MET A 267 -2.57 -1.71 1.63
N ARG A 268 -3.12 -0.66 2.24
CA ARG A 268 -2.40 0.58 2.56
C ARG A 268 -1.16 0.39 3.44
N PHE A 269 -1.08 -0.70 4.20
CA PHE A 269 0.06 -0.99 5.07
C PHE A 269 1.22 -1.68 4.33
N ILE A 270 0.98 -2.14 3.09
CA ILE A 270 1.93 -2.90 2.29
C ILE A 270 2.26 -2.07 1.04
N PRO A 271 3.40 -1.34 1.00
CA PRO A 271 3.72 -0.41 -0.08
C PRO A 271 3.62 -1.01 -1.50
N PRO A 272 4.06 -2.27 -1.75
CA PRO A 272 3.83 -2.91 -3.06
C PRO A 272 2.36 -3.00 -3.52
N LEU A 273 1.37 -2.85 -2.63
CA LEU A 273 -0.05 -2.90 -2.95
C LEU A 273 -0.71 -1.51 -3.07
N HIS A 274 0.03 -0.41 -2.83
CA HIS A 274 -0.55 0.94 -2.79
C HIS A 274 -1.23 1.33 -4.10
N SER A 275 -0.60 1.11 -5.24
CA SER A 275 -1.19 1.47 -6.53
C SER A 275 -2.50 0.70 -6.81
N LEU A 276 -2.59 -0.57 -6.40
CA LEU A 276 -3.80 -1.37 -6.51
C LEU A 276 -4.91 -0.81 -5.61
N ALA A 277 -4.58 -0.47 -4.36
CA ALA A 277 -5.52 0.14 -3.42
C ALA A 277 -6.05 1.50 -3.94
N LEU A 278 -5.19 2.33 -4.53
CA LEU A 278 -5.59 3.59 -5.18
C LEU A 278 -6.52 3.35 -6.37
N ASN A 279 -6.23 2.34 -7.20
CA ASN A 279 -7.08 1.98 -8.33
C ASN A 279 -8.44 1.46 -7.87
N ILE A 280 -8.49 0.66 -6.79
CA ILE A 280 -9.74 0.24 -6.16
C ILE A 280 -10.53 1.46 -5.68
N ALA A 281 -9.89 2.39 -4.95
CA ALA A 281 -10.56 3.60 -4.46
C ALA A 281 -11.12 4.43 -5.62
N LYS A 282 -10.35 4.66 -6.68
CA LYS A 282 -10.79 5.37 -7.88
C LYS A 282 -11.96 4.67 -8.58
N ARG A 283 -11.95 3.34 -8.64
CA ARG A 283 -13.05 2.55 -9.21
C ARG A 283 -14.31 2.69 -8.37
N LEU A 284 -14.21 2.61 -7.04
CA LEU A 284 -15.33 2.85 -6.13
C LEU A 284 -15.91 4.26 -6.28
N GLN A 285 -15.06 5.29 -6.41
CA GLN A 285 -15.49 6.67 -6.69
C GLN A 285 -16.20 6.80 -8.05
N THR A 286 -15.85 5.97 -9.04
CA THR A 286 -16.51 5.94 -10.35
C THR A 286 -17.87 5.25 -10.30
N ILE A 287 -17.99 4.20 -9.48
CA ILE A 287 -19.25 3.48 -9.26
C ILE A 287 -20.23 4.39 -8.51
N GLU A 288 -19.77 5.01 -7.42
CA GLU A 288 -20.59 5.90 -6.60
C GLU A 288 -19.75 7.06 -6.07
N SER A 289 -19.91 8.22 -6.70
CA SER A 289 -19.09 9.41 -6.46
C SER A 289 -19.55 10.26 -5.27
N ALA A 290 -20.77 10.02 -4.77
CA ALA A 290 -21.37 10.70 -3.63
C ALA A 290 -20.84 10.15 -2.29
N ILE A 291 -20.44 8.88 -2.22
CA ILE A 291 -19.97 8.25 -0.98
C ILE A 291 -18.61 8.85 -0.56
N PRO A 292 -18.52 9.53 0.60
CA PRO A 292 -17.27 10.13 1.04
C PRO A 292 -16.22 9.09 1.47
N GLN A 293 -16.64 7.90 1.91
CA GLN A 293 -15.75 6.82 2.33
C GLN A 293 -14.83 6.33 1.20
N HIS A 294 -15.24 6.41 -0.07
CA HIS A 294 -14.39 6.04 -1.21
C HIS A 294 -13.19 6.99 -1.38
N TYR A 295 -13.37 8.27 -1.04
CA TYR A 295 -12.30 9.26 -1.03
C TYR A 295 -11.45 9.16 0.24
N LEU A 296 -12.06 8.80 1.37
CA LEU A 296 -11.33 8.52 2.61
C LEU A 296 -10.36 7.34 2.43
N LEU A 297 -10.75 6.28 1.71
CA LEU A 297 -9.87 5.16 1.39
C LEU A 297 -8.65 5.61 0.58
N GLU A 298 -8.84 6.42 -0.46
CA GLU A 298 -7.72 7.03 -1.20
C GLU A 298 -6.83 7.85 -0.28
N ALA A 299 -7.43 8.71 0.55
CA ALA A 299 -6.72 9.58 1.47
C ALA A 299 -5.85 8.77 2.44
N ARG A 300 -6.37 7.68 3.00
CA ARG A 300 -5.63 6.77 3.89
C ARG A 300 -4.43 6.13 3.20
N VAL A 301 -4.56 5.65 1.96
CA VAL A 301 -3.43 5.10 1.20
C VAL A 301 -2.36 6.18 0.96
N ARG A 302 -2.78 7.39 0.58
CA ARG A 302 -1.87 8.53 0.38
C ARG A 302 -1.20 8.99 1.68
N THR A 303 -1.89 8.91 2.82
CA THR A 303 -1.32 9.17 4.14
C THR A 303 -0.22 8.17 4.46
N GLU A 304 -0.43 6.89 4.16
CA GLU A 304 0.58 5.87 4.43
C GLU A 304 1.85 6.11 3.58
N ALA A 305 1.68 6.46 2.30
CA ALA A 305 2.78 6.86 1.42
C ALA A 305 3.48 8.14 1.89
N PHE A 306 2.73 9.17 2.30
CA PHE A 306 3.30 10.42 2.83
C PHE A 306 4.12 10.18 4.10
N ARG A 307 3.63 9.37 5.04
CA ARG A 307 4.36 9.00 6.26
C ARG A 307 5.67 8.27 5.94
N THR A 308 5.68 7.43 4.91
CA THR A 308 6.92 6.77 4.43
C THR A 308 7.94 7.79 3.91
N LEU A 309 7.49 8.84 3.21
CA LEU A 309 8.37 9.94 2.80
C LEU A 309 8.86 10.77 3.99
N LEU A 310 7.96 11.09 4.92
CA LEU A 310 8.29 11.85 6.11
C LEU A 310 9.37 11.15 6.93
N LEU A 311 9.21 9.84 7.18
CA LEU A 311 10.22 9.03 7.85
C LEU A 311 11.58 9.13 7.15
N ARG A 312 11.61 9.08 5.82
CA ARG A 312 12.87 9.22 5.06
C ARG A 312 13.49 10.62 5.18
N VAL A 313 12.68 11.67 5.31
CA VAL A 313 13.16 13.03 5.59
C VAL A 313 13.72 13.16 7.00
N GLU A 314 13.06 12.57 7.99
CA GLU A 314 13.54 12.51 9.38
C GLU A 314 14.86 11.75 9.48
N LEU A 315 14.98 10.67 8.71
CA LEU A 315 16.21 9.93 8.49
C LEU A 315 17.19 10.66 7.53
N LYS A 316 17.04 11.96 7.26
CA LYS A 316 17.96 12.77 6.43
C LYS A 316 18.30 12.20 5.04
N HIS A 317 17.43 11.38 4.44
CA HIS A 317 17.72 10.76 3.14
C HIS A 317 17.83 11.83 2.03
N PRO A 318 18.87 11.75 1.16
CA PRO A 318 19.06 12.71 0.09
C PRO A 318 17.90 12.69 -0.92
N HIS A 319 17.60 13.83 -1.53
CA HIS A 319 16.60 13.99 -2.60
C HIS A 319 15.12 13.68 -2.28
N VAL A 320 14.75 13.32 -1.04
CA VAL A 320 13.34 13.03 -0.68
C VAL A 320 12.50 14.30 -0.49
N ARG A 321 13.12 15.40 -0.04
CA ARG A 321 12.40 16.65 0.30
C ARG A 321 11.58 17.21 -0.86
N ALA A 322 12.08 17.10 -2.10
CA ALA A 322 11.39 17.59 -3.30
C ALA A 322 10.02 16.91 -3.52
N HIS A 323 9.82 15.71 -2.99
CA HIS A 323 8.58 14.94 -3.14
C HIS A 323 7.59 15.12 -1.99
N MET A 324 8.00 15.77 -0.89
CA MET A 324 7.15 15.96 0.29
C MET A 324 5.91 16.79 -0.02
N LEU A 325 6.08 17.97 -0.64
CA LEU A 325 4.96 18.86 -0.93
C LEU A 325 3.98 18.26 -1.96
N PRO A 326 4.41 17.67 -3.09
CA PRO A 326 3.51 16.98 -4.01
C PRO A 326 2.70 15.86 -3.32
N ALA A 327 3.35 15.02 -2.51
CA ALA A 327 2.68 13.93 -1.80
C ALA A 327 1.67 14.45 -0.76
N TYR A 328 2.06 15.48 0.00
CA TYR A 328 1.19 16.15 0.96
C TYR A 328 -0.06 16.73 0.29
N LYS A 329 0.10 17.44 -0.83
CA LYS A 329 -1.03 18.01 -1.59
C LYS A 329 -2.00 16.94 -2.07
N LYS A 330 -1.49 15.83 -2.61
CA LYS A 330 -2.32 14.70 -3.08
C LYS A 330 -3.10 14.04 -1.92
N MET A 331 -2.44 13.83 -0.79
CA MET A 331 -3.07 13.32 0.43
C MET A 331 -4.18 14.27 0.91
N LEU A 332 -3.87 15.56 1.03
CA LEU A 332 -4.81 16.56 1.55
C LEU A 332 -6.00 16.77 0.60
N ASP A 333 -5.78 16.78 -0.72
CA ASP A 333 -6.85 16.86 -1.72
C ASP A 333 -7.85 15.70 -1.62
N ALA A 334 -7.37 14.47 -1.41
CA ALA A 334 -8.22 13.30 -1.19
C ALA A 334 -9.07 13.45 0.09
N TYR A 335 -8.50 13.94 1.19
CA TYR A 335 -9.27 14.25 2.39
C TYR A 335 -10.28 15.37 2.16
N TYR A 336 -9.91 16.46 1.46
CA TYR A 336 -10.85 17.53 1.12
C TYR A 336 -12.03 17.02 0.29
N LYS A 337 -11.79 16.10 -0.66
CA LYS A 337 -12.86 15.47 -1.45
C LYS A 337 -13.81 14.65 -0.57
N ALA A 338 -13.29 13.91 0.41
CA ALA A 338 -14.11 13.19 1.39
C ALA A 338 -14.90 14.16 2.29
N TYR A 339 -14.21 15.15 2.85
CA TYR A 339 -14.77 16.15 3.76
C TYR A 339 -15.90 16.97 3.11
N LYS A 340 -15.74 17.39 1.85
CA LYS A 340 -16.77 18.14 1.11
C LYS A 340 -18.04 17.34 0.82
N ARG A 341 -17.96 16.01 0.84
CA ARG A 341 -19.08 15.09 0.57
C ARG A 341 -19.75 14.61 1.85
N ALA A 342 -19.11 14.77 3.00
CA ALA A 342 -19.68 14.42 4.28
C ALA A 342 -20.78 15.42 4.69
N SER A 343 -21.80 14.94 5.39
CA SER A 343 -22.87 15.80 5.90
C SER A 343 -22.35 16.67 7.04
N LYS A 344 -22.40 17.99 6.87
CA LYS A 344 -22.03 18.96 7.91
C LYS A 344 -23.19 19.35 8.81
N THR A 345 -24.41 19.28 8.29
CA THR A 345 -25.64 19.68 9.00
C THR A 345 -26.18 18.58 9.90
N THR A 346 -26.07 17.33 9.45
CA THR A 346 -26.53 16.14 10.17
C THR A 346 -25.48 15.02 10.03
N PRO A 347 -24.30 15.19 10.66
CA PRO A 347 -23.21 14.22 10.53
C PRO A 347 -23.59 12.86 11.14
N ASP A 348 -23.18 11.77 10.50
CA ASP A 348 -23.33 10.39 10.99
C ASP A 348 -22.03 9.90 11.65
N MET A 349 -22.11 8.98 12.63
CA MET A 349 -20.94 8.33 13.23
C MET A 349 -20.02 7.65 12.21
N LYS A 350 -20.55 7.16 11.07
CA LYS A 350 -19.76 6.63 9.95
C LYS A 350 -18.89 7.68 9.26
N GLU A 351 -19.18 8.96 9.47
CA GLU A 351 -18.43 10.09 8.95
C GLU A 351 -17.41 10.63 9.95
N PHE A 352 -17.45 10.19 11.21
CA PHE A 352 -16.45 10.54 12.22
C PHE A 352 -15.00 10.39 11.74
N PRO A 353 -14.60 9.27 11.08
CA PRO A 353 -13.24 9.11 10.58
C PRO A 353 -12.86 10.16 9.52
N ILE A 354 -13.81 10.66 8.73
CA ILE A 354 -13.56 11.69 7.72
C ILE A 354 -13.11 12.98 8.39
N PHE A 355 -13.88 13.43 9.38
CA PHE A 355 -13.60 14.67 10.12
C PHE A 355 -12.32 14.57 10.96
N SER A 356 -12.19 13.49 11.73
CA SER A 356 -11.06 13.24 12.61
C SER A 356 -9.74 13.08 11.84
N GLU A 357 -9.72 12.28 10.78
CA GLU A 357 -8.50 12.04 10.00
C GLU A 357 -8.14 13.24 9.12
N PHE A 358 -9.12 13.97 8.57
CA PHE A 358 -8.84 15.21 7.85
C PHE A 358 -8.18 16.24 8.76
N ALA A 359 -8.68 16.44 9.97
CA ALA A 359 -8.08 17.37 10.93
C ALA A 359 -6.62 16.97 11.27
N GLN A 360 -6.35 15.69 11.48
CA GLN A 360 -5.00 15.16 11.70
C GLN A 360 -4.07 15.41 10.49
N ALA A 361 -4.55 15.11 9.28
CA ALA A 361 -3.79 15.29 8.05
C ALA A 361 -3.51 16.77 7.75
N ALA A 362 -4.50 17.63 7.99
CA ALA A 362 -4.38 19.07 7.86
C ALA A 362 -3.36 19.64 8.86
N TYR A 363 -3.34 19.17 10.10
CA TYR A 363 -2.39 19.61 11.13
C TYR A 363 -0.92 19.34 10.79
N LEU A 364 -0.64 18.38 9.89
CA LEU A 364 0.72 18.15 9.37
C LEU A 364 1.28 19.37 8.59
N SER A 365 0.42 20.24 8.04
CA SER A 365 0.86 21.51 7.41
C SER A 365 1.55 22.43 8.42
N HIS A 366 1.10 22.44 9.66
CA HIS A 366 1.72 23.20 10.75
C HIS A 366 3.02 22.52 11.19
N LEU A 367 2.97 21.23 11.54
CA LEU A 367 4.11 20.48 12.07
C LEU A 367 5.31 20.46 11.11
N HIS A 368 5.05 20.33 9.81
CA HIS A 368 6.10 20.19 8.80
C HIS A 368 6.16 21.37 7.82
N ARG A 369 5.64 22.55 8.21
CA ARG A 369 5.55 23.74 7.35
C ARG A 369 6.84 24.02 6.58
N LYS A 370 7.98 24.05 7.28
CA LYS A 370 9.30 24.33 6.69
C LYS A 370 9.71 23.26 5.67
N SER A 371 9.54 21.98 6.03
CA SER A 371 9.86 20.85 5.14
C SER A 371 8.93 20.77 3.92
N LEU A 372 7.70 21.26 4.05
CA LEU A 372 6.72 21.33 2.98
C LEU A 372 6.83 22.60 2.13
N GLY A 373 7.59 23.61 2.57
CA GLY A 373 7.67 24.90 1.88
C GLY A 373 6.32 25.63 1.79
N LEU A 374 5.49 25.49 2.82
CA LEU A 374 4.17 26.13 2.87
C LEU A 374 4.25 27.56 3.42
N GLU A 375 3.54 28.46 2.75
CA GLU A 375 3.40 29.85 3.19
C GLU A 375 2.43 29.96 4.38
N PRO A 376 2.68 30.83 5.37
CA PRO A 376 1.82 30.96 6.54
C PRO A 376 0.32 31.13 6.24
N PRO A 377 -0.12 31.96 5.26
CA PRO A 377 -1.53 32.08 4.92
C PRO A 377 -2.17 30.78 4.40
N GLN A 378 -1.40 29.96 3.68
CA GLN A 378 -1.86 28.66 3.18
C GLN A 378 -2.12 27.71 4.36
N VAL A 379 -1.21 27.69 5.34
CA VAL A 379 -1.37 26.90 6.57
C VAL A 379 -2.59 27.39 7.36
N GLY A 380 -2.77 28.71 7.49
CA GLY A 380 -3.93 29.30 8.16
C GLY A 380 -5.26 28.81 7.58
N GLN A 381 -5.41 28.83 6.25
CA GLN A 381 -6.63 28.33 5.61
C GLN A 381 -6.86 26.83 5.85
N ILE A 382 -5.80 26.02 5.73
CA ILE A 382 -5.87 24.57 5.97
C ILE A 382 -6.31 24.29 7.42
N LEU A 383 -5.73 25.00 8.40
CA LEU A 383 -6.09 24.84 9.80
C LEU A 383 -7.50 25.35 10.12
N LYS A 384 -7.97 26.38 9.42
CA LYS A 384 -9.35 26.87 9.57
C LYS A 384 -10.36 25.79 9.17
N ASP A 385 -10.15 25.14 8.03
CA ASP A 385 -11.00 24.04 7.57
C ASP A 385 -10.89 22.82 8.53
N ALA A 386 -9.67 22.56 9.04
CA ALA A 386 -9.43 21.51 10.02
C ALA A 386 -10.14 21.75 11.35
N LYS A 387 -10.27 23.02 11.76
CA LYS A 387 -11.00 23.43 12.97
C LYS A 387 -12.49 23.10 12.84
N GLU A 388 -13.11 23.46 11.72
CA GLU A 388 -14.51 23.10 11.47
C GLU A 388 -14.71 21.58 11.48
N ALA A 389 -13.79 20.83 10.85
CA ALA A 389 -13.86 19.37 10.84
C ALA A 389 -13.73 18.77 12.25
N VAL A 390 -12.73 19.17 13.04
CA VAL A 390 -12.55 18.61 14.39
C VAL A 390 -13.69 19.00 15.34
N ASP A 391 -14.34 20.15 15.14
CA ASP A 391 -15.55 20.52 15.89
C ASP A 391 -16.71 19.56 15.60
N LEU A 392 -16.91 19.20 14.34
CA LEU A 392 -17.89 18.17 13.93
C LEU A 392 -17.53 16.80 14.52
N ALA A 393 -16.24 16.43 14.51
CA ALA A 393 -15.78 15.18 15.11
C ALA A 393 -16.04 15.13 16.62
N VAL A 394 -15.78 16.23 17.36
CA VAL A 394 -16.06 16.33 18.80
C VAL A 394 -17.56 16.26 19.09
N THR A 395 -18.39 16.81 18.19
CA THR A 395 -19.85 16.74 18.31
C THR A 395 -20.37 15.31 18.16
N LEU A 396 -19.80 14.54 17.23
CA LEU A 396 -20.12 13.12 17.04
C LEU A 396 -19.60 12.25 18.18
N GLU A 397 -18.32 12.39 18.52
CA GLU A 397 -17.67 11.60 19.55
C GLU A 397 -16.70 12.48 20.35
N ALA A 398 -17.14 12.86 21.55
CA ALA A 398 -16.39 13.74 22.45
C ALA A 398 -15.26 13.01 23.18
N ASN A 399 -14.40 12.28 22.45
CA ASN A 399 -13.28 11.58 23.05
C ASN A 399 -12.10 12.52 23.39
N PRO A 400 -11.26 12.18 24.38
CA PRO A 400 -10.15 13.05 24.81
C PRO A 400 -9.16 13.39 23.69
N ASN A 401 -9.00 12.52 22.71
CA ASN A 401 -8.06 12.73 21.60
C ASN A 401 -8.57 13.80 20.64
N GLN A 402 -9.87 13.82 20.33
CA GLN A 402 -10.47 14.87 19.50
C GLN A 402 -10.43 16.23 20.20
N ARG A 403 -10.74 16.28 21.50
CA ARG A 403 -10.62 17.53 22.27
C ARG A 403 -9.19 18.07 22.30
N LYS A 404 -8.19 17.18 22.45
CA LYS A 404 -6.77 17.56 22.36
C LYS A 404 -6.42 18.09 20.96
N MET A 405 -6.92 17.46 19.90
CA MET A 405 -6.68 17.92 18.53
C MET A 405 -7.34 19.29 18.28
N GLN A 406 -8.58 19.48 18.73
CA GLN A 406 -9.31 20.73 18.67
C GLN A 406 -8.55 21.86 19.37
N ALA A 407 -8.07 21.61 20.60
CA ALA A 407 -7.27 22.59 21.35
C ALA A 407 -5.98 22.94 20.61
N ARG A 408 -5.23 21.95 20.11
CA ARG A 408 -4.00 22.16 19.33
C ARG A 408 -4.24 23.02 18.10
N ILE A 409 -5.28 22.73 17.32
CA ILE A 409 -5.59 23.53 16.12
C ILE A 409 -5.97 24.96 16.52
N THR A 410 -6.81 25.12 17.54
CA THR A 410 -7.28 26.43 18.04
C THR A 410 -6.12 27.31 18.48
N GLU A 411 -5.17 26.75 19.23
CA GLU A 411 -3.98 27.47 19.72
C GLU A 411 -3.08 27.97 18.58
N GLN A 412 -3.04 27.25 17.46
CA GLN A 412 -2.15 27.60 16.34
C GLN A 412 -2.78 28.60 15.35
N LEU A 413 -4.11 28.74 15.29
CA LEU A 413 -4.77 29.63 14.33
C LEU A 413 -4.31 31.10 14.40
N PRO A 414 -4.15 31.72 15.59
CA PRO A 414 -3.65 33.09 15.69
C PRO A 414 -2.24 33.28 15.10
N ASN A 415 -1.38 32.25 15.18
CA ASN A 415 -0.02 32.27 14.63
C ASN A 415 0.00 32.39 13.10
N TYR A 416 -1.15 32.15 12.45
CA TYR A 416 -1.33 32.24 11.01
C TYR A 416 -2.30 33.37 10.59
N GLY A 417 -2.62 34.30 11.51
CA GLY A 417 -3.49 35.43 11.23
C GLY A 417 -4.97 35.07 11.06
N VAL A 418 -5.39 33.89 11.55
CA VAL A 418 -6.79 33.48 11.56
C VAL A 418 -7.40 33.80 12.91
N ILE A 419 -8.38 34.70 12.93
CA ILE A 419 -9.18 35.05 14.10
C ILE A 419 -10.50 34.27 13.95
N LEU A 420 -10.84 33.47 14.96
CA LEU A 420 -12.03 32.62 15.00
C LEU A 420 -13.30 33.40 15.32
#